data_AF-A0A2V9HJ66-F1
#
_entry.id   AF-A0A2V9HJ66-F1
#
_cell.length_a   1.000
_cell.length_b   1.000
_cell.length_c   1.000
_cell.angle_alpha   90.00
_cell.angle_beta   90.00
_cell.angle_gamma   90.00
#
_symmetry.space_group_name_H-M   'P 1'
#
loop_
_entity.id
_entity.type
_entity.pdbx_description
1 polymer ?
#
loop_
_entity_poly.entity_id
_entity_poly.type
_entity_poly.pdbx_seq_one_letter_code
_entity_poly.pdbx_strand_id
1 'polypeptide(L)'
;MPNVWKGVLGLLVGLGVLCGNANAQFKNGSQPTELNIPRVSQRGTVSQRIGLTDITITYHRPAVGGREIWGKTVPYGKVWRAGANENTTITFSDDVSVEGKPLAAGTYGLHTIPDKDQWTVIFSKNSTSWGSFSYDEKEDALRVSAKPRAAESFDVLTYVFEDVKADSAAATLRWEKLAVPFRISVDVKAVVLKSVKNELRNVGGFTWGGYDEAAQWCLDNNYNLEEALKWEDTSIQNEERFENLETKSRILDALGRKEESAKALSTAFDKASAIQLYSYARGLQRSGNAKRAFELYPQVPKKDANHWISHLALARISSNTGDFPTAAKEMTMAISGAPDATKTFLQPLLKRLEAKDDINK
;
A
#
# COMPACT_ATOMS: atom_id res chain seq x y z
N MET A 1 -99.93 15.43 29.72
CA MET A 1 -99.99 14.41 28.65
C MET A 1 -99.16 14.93 27.47
N PRO A 2 -98.40 14.06 26.78
CA PRO A 2 -96.93 14.07 26.72
C PRO A 2 -96.38 14.78 25.45
N ASN A 3 -95.13 15.24 25.35
CA ASN A 3 -93.88 14.48 25.17
C ASN A 3 -92.67 15.47 25.32
N VAL A 4 -91.67 15.26 26.20
CA VAL A 4 -90.43 14.44 26.06
C VAL A 4 -89.39 15.14 25.16
N TRP A 5 -88.11 15.39 25.49
CA TRP A 5 -87.18 15.18 26.63
C TRP A 5 -85.95 16.10 26.37
N LYS A 6 -85.35 16.78 27.36
CA LYS A 6 -84.07 16.45 28.06
C LYS A 6 -82.88 16.12 27.12
N GLY A 7 -81.68 16.68 27.27
CA GLY A 7 -81.13 17.50 28.34
C GLY A 7 -79.74 18.04 27.97
N VAL A 8 -79.35 19.08 28.70
CA VAL A 8 -78.10 19.84 28.58
C VAL A 8 -77.14 19.39 29.67
N LEU A 9 -75.92 19.04 29.29
CA LEU A 9 -74.69 18.95 30.09
C LEU A 9 -73.61 19.52 29.15
N GLY A 10 -72.66 20.39 29.49
CA GLY A 10 -72.13 20.91 30.74
C GLY A 10 -70.71 21.38 30.39
N LEU A 11 -70.34 22.58 30.87
CA LEU A 11 -69.06 23.27 30.64
C LEU A 11 -67.80 22.40 30.80
N LEU A 12 -66.72 22.74 30.06
CA LEU A 12 -65.47 23.23 30.67
C LEU A 12 -64.44 23.73 29.64
N VAL A 13 -63.79 24.81 30.06
CA VAL A 13 -62.80 25.66 29.39
C VAL A 13 -61.42 24.97 29.33
N GLY A 14 -60.71 25.09 28.21
CA GLY A 14 -59.31 24.71 28.09
C GLY A 14 -58.59 25.58 27.04
N LEU A 15 -57.63 26.39 27.51
CA LEU A 15 -56.75 27.24 26.71
C LEU A 15 -56.02 26.46 25.60
N GLY A 16 -55.97 27.04 24.40
CA GLY A 16 -55.09 26.61 23.33
C GLY A 16 -54.89 27.75 22.33
N VAL A 17 -53.88 28.59 22.59
CA VAL A 17 -53.36 29.56 21.62
C VAL A 17 -52.86 28.77 20.40
N LEU A 18 -53.61 28.80 19.31
CA LEU A 18 -53.20 28.21 18.04
C LEU A 18 -52.60 29.29 17.15
N CYS A 19 -51.32 29.06 16.86
CA CYS A 19 -50.40 29.89 16.12
C CYS A 19 -50.95 30.39 14.80
N GLY A 20 -50.67 31.67 14.52
CA GLY A 20 -50.91 32.31 13.24
C GLY A 20 -50.11 31.67 12.09
N ASN A 21 -50.71 31.80 10.91
CA ASN A 21 -50.22 31.34 9.63
C ASN A 21 -48.79 31.82 9.30
N ALA A 22 -47.94 30.88 8.91
CA ALA A 22 -46.79 31.16 8.05
C ALA A 22 -46.61 29.98 7.10
N ASN A 23 -47.35 30.01 5.98
CA ASN A 23 -46.94 29.27 4.79
C ASN A 23 -45.63 29.88 4.29
N ALA A 24 -44.50 29.34 4.74
CA ALA A 24 -43.24 29.56 4.07
C ALA A 24 -43.27 28.76 2.75
N GLN A 25 -43.80 29.39 1.70
CA GLN A 25 -43.51 28.98 0.32
C GLN A 25 -42.00 29.11 0.13
N PHE A 26 -41.28 28.00 0.15
CA PHE A 26 -39.93 27.95 -0.39
C PHE A 26 -40.04 28.26 -1.89
N LYS A 27 -39.73 29.49 -2.28
CA LYS A 27 -39.43 29.89 -3.66
C LYS A 27 -38.08 29.28 -4.08
N ASN A 28 -37.98 27.96 -4.12
CA ASN A 28 -37.00 27.33 -5.00
C ASN A 28 -37.71 27.12 -6.33
N GLY A 29 -37.54 28.13 -7.20
CA GLY A 29 -37.93 28.03 -8.59
C GLY A 29 -37.40 26.72 -9.17
N SER A 30 -38.22 26.11 -10.01
CA SER A 30 -37.84 25.00 -10.88
C SER A 30 -36.43 25.24 -11.42
N GLN A 31 -35.48 24.44 -10.92
CA GLN A 31 -34.18 24.25 -11.56
C GLN A 31 -34.47 23.92 -13.02
N PRO A 32 -33.88 24.62 -14.01
CA PRO A 32 -34.00 24.16 -15.38
C PRO A 32 -33.45 22.73 -15.40
N THR A 33 -34.31 21.77 -15.73
CA THR A 33 -33.87 20.44 -16.10
C THR A 33 -33.00 20.61 -17.34
N GLU A 34 -31.68 20.64 -17.16
CA GLU A 34 -30.78 20.44 -18.28
C GLU A 34 -31.15 19.08 -18.89
N LEU A 35 -31.59 19.10 -20.14
CA LEU A 35 -31.87 17.88 -20.89
C LEU A 35 -30.62 17.00 -20.84
N ASN A 36 -30.76 15.74 -20.42
CA ASN A 36 -29.66 14.78 -20.40
C ASN A 36 -29.35 14.31 -21.83
N ILE A 37 -28.65 15.14 -22.60
CA ILE A 37 -28.23 14.87 -23.98
C ILE A 37 -26.71 14.61 -24.04
N PRO A 38 -26.24 13.81 -25.02
CA PRO A 38 -24.81 13.54 -25.17
C PRO A 38 -23.99 14.83 -25.27
N ARG A 39 -22.95 14.94 -24.42
CA ARG A 39 -22.02 16.07 -24.45
C ARG A 39 -21.00 15.88 -25.57
N VAL A 40 -20.69 16.98 -26.27
CA VAL A 40 -19.64 17.00 -27.32
C VAL A 40 -18.29 16.53 -26.77
N SER A 41 -17.96 16.95 -25.54
CA SER A 41 -16.77 16.48 -24.83
C SER A 41 -17.18 15.46 -23.77
N GLN A 42 -16.97 14.18 -24.08
CA GLN A 42 -17.27 13.08 -23.17
C GLN A 42 -16.33 13.08 -21.95
N ARG A 43 -16.84 12.58 -20.83
CA ARG A 43 -16.09 12.43 -19.57
C ARG A 43 -15.20 11.20 -19.66
N GLY A 44 -13.98 11.30 -19.15
CA GLY A 44 -13.04 10.19 -19.01
C GLY A 44 -12.38 10.20 -17.62
N THR A 45 -11.86 9.04 -17.24
CA THR A 45 -11.12 8.85 -16.00
C THR A 45 -9.94 7.92 -16.28
N VAL A 46 -8.79 8.21 -15.67
CA VAL A 46 -7.61 7.34 -15.66
C VAL A 46 -7.09 7.24 -14.23
N SER A 47 -6.63 6.06 -13.82
CA SER A 47 -6.09 5.81 -12.49
C SER A 47 -4.78 5.03 -12.56
N GLN A 48 -3.89 5.28 -11.60
CA GLN A 48 -2.64 4.56 -11.41
C GLN A 48 -2.38 4.39 -9.91
N ARG A 49 -1.94 3.21 -9.50
CA ARG A 49 -1.48 2.95 -8.13
C ARG A 49 0.05 2.96 -8.07
N ILE A 50 0.61 3.65 -7.08
CA ILE A 50 2.05 3.69 -6.77
C ILE A 50 2.23 3.34 -5.29
N GLY A 51 2.93 2.25 -4.99
CA GLY A 51 2.92 1.67 -3.65
C GLY A 51 1.49 1.31 -3.23
N LEU A 52 0.98 1.95 -2.18
CA LEU A 52 -0.43 1.82 -1.76
C LEU A 52 -1.30 3.02 -2.16
N THR A 53 -0.73 4.02 -2.83
CA THR A 53 -1.40 5.27 -3.15
C THR A 53 -2.07 5.22 -4.51
N ASP A 54 -3.38 5.47 -4.54
CA ASP A 54 -4.15 5.58 -5.76
C ASP A 54 -4.21 7.04 -6.23
N ILE A 55 -3.89 7.25 -7.50
CA ILE A 55 -3.94 8.54 -8.19
C ILE A 55 -5.00 8.44 -9.27
N THR A 56 -5.99 9.33 -9.26
CA THR A 56 -7.08 9.33 -10.25
C THR A 56 -7.24 10.69 -10.88
N ILE A 57 -7.24 10.77 -12.22
CA ILE A 57 -7.54 11.98 -12.97
C ILE A 57 -8.88 11.81 -13.67
N THR A 58 -9.81 12.72 -13.41
CA THR A 58 -11.12 12.78 -14.05
C THR A 58 -11.23 14.07 -14.84
N TYR A 59 -11.65 13.96 -16.10
CA TYR A 59 -11.60 15.08 -17.03
C TYR A 59 -12.62 14.91 -18.16
N HIS A 60 -12.88 15.99 -18.89
CA HIS A 60 -13.58 15.92 -20.17
C HIS A 60 -12.59 16.06 -21.31
N ARG A 61 -12.85 15.33 -22.39
CA ARG A 61 -11.91 15.06 -23.47
C ARG A 61 -12.26 15.83 -24.76
N PRO A 62 -11.92 17.13 -24.91
CA PRO A 62 -12.20 17.85 -26.14
C PRO A 62 -11.38 17.29 -27.32
N ALA A 63 -12.00 17.21 -28.49
CA ALA A 63 -11.31 16.89 -29.75
C ALA A 63 -10.62 18.15 -30.33
N VAL A 64 -9.55 17.99 -31.11
CA VAL A 64 -8.92 19.11 -31.84
C VAL A 64 -9.93 19.69 -32.81
N GLY A 65 -10.57 18.84 -33.60
CA GLY A 65 -11.71 19.22 -34.46
C GLY A 65 -11.35 20.27 -35.51
N GLY A 66 -10.14 20.19 -36.09
CA GLY A 66 -9.65 21.12 -37.11
C GLY A 66 -9.31 22.53 -36.61
N ARG A 67 -9.36 22.77 -35.28
CA ARG A 67 -9.06 24.07 -34.68
C ARG A 67 -7.59 24.18 -34.34
N GLU A 68 -7.08 25.40 -34.37
CA GLU A 68 -5.80 25.72 -33.77
C GLU A 68 -5.96 25.81 -32.25
N ILE A 69 -5.22 24.94 -31.55
CA ILE A 69 -5.41 24.75 -30.10
C ILE A 69 -4.63 25.78 -29.31
N TRP A 70 -3.30 25.76 -29.43
CA TRP A 70 -2.41 26.54 -28.58
C TRP A 70 -2.30 27.99 -29.05
N GLY A 71 -2.45 28.94 -28.13
CA GLY A 71 -2.44 30.38 -28.43
C GLY A 71 -3.76 30.92 -29.00
N LYS A 72 -4.71 30.05 -29.36
CA LYS A 72 -6.08 30.43 -29.77
C LYS A 72 -7.14 29.82 -28.86
N THR A 73 -7.54 28.56 -29.11
CA THR A 73 -8.57 27.88 -28.31
C THR A 73 -8.18 27.81 -26.84
N VAL A 74 -6.90 27.56 -26.58
CA VAL A 74 -6.26 27.65 -25.27
C VAL A 74 -5.27 28.81 -25.33
N PRO A 75 -5.65 30.00 -24.83
CA PRO A 75 -4.77 31.18 -24.86
C PRO A 75 -3.59 31.01 -23.91
N TYR A 76 -2.40 31.44 -24.34
CA TYR A 76 -1.21 31.46 -23.49
C TYR A 76 -1.32 32.53 -22.39
N GLY A 77 -0.67 32.28 -21.26
CA GLY A 77 -0.64 33.18 -20.11
C GLY A 77 -1.98 33.33 -19.37
N LYS A 78 -2.95 32.46 -19.66
CA LYS A 78 -4.27 32.45 -19.02
C LYS A 78 -4.54 31.10 -18.36
N VAL A 79 -5.24 31.14 -17.23
CA VAL A 79 -5.65 29.94 -16.51
C VAL A 79 -6.63 29.13 -17.36
N TRP A 80 -6.38 27.84 -17.48
CA TRP A 80 -7.21 26.88 -18.20
C TRP A 80 -7.36 25.60 -17.39
N ARG A 81 -8.59 25.08 -17.30
CA ARG A 81 -8.98 23.84 -16.61
C ARG A 81 -8.38 22.53 -17.14
N ALA A 82 -7.45 22.62 -18.08
CA ALA A 82 -6.75 21.48 -18.66
C ALA A 82 -7.70 20.37 -19.18
N GLY A 83 -8.84 20.78 -19.76
CA GLY A 83 -9.97 19.94 -20.13
C GLY A 83 -11.14 20.76 -20.68
N ALA A 84 -12.34 20.18 -20.69
CA ALA A 84 -13.59 20.83 -21.09
C ALA A 84 -14.67 20.74 -19.99
N ASN A 85 -15.78 21.47 -20.14
CA ASN A 85 -16.88 21.51 -19.16
C ASN A 85 -16.44 21.89 -17.73
N GLU A 86 -16.69 21.05 -16.74
CA GLU A 86 -16.18 21.12 -15.37
C GLU A 86 -14.66 21.10 -15.33
N ASN A 87 -14.06 21.61 -14.25
CA ASN A 87 -12.62 21.53 -14.11
C ASN A 87 -12.14 20.08 -14.04
N THR A 88 -11.00 19.81 -14.67
CA THR A 88 -10.32 18.52 -14.51
C THR A 88 -10.03 18.34 -13.03
N THR A 89 -10.21 17.15 -12.49
CA THR A 89 -9.86 16.84 -11.10
C THR A 89 -8.76 15.80 -11.04
N ILE A 90 -7.92 15.91 -10.02
CA ILE A 90 -6.93 14.91 -9.66
C ILE A 90 -7.09 14.58 -8.17
N THR A 91 -7.19 13.29 -7.87
CA THR A 91 -7.38 12.78 -6.51
C THR A 91 -6.21 11.89 -6.12
N PHE A 92 -5.73 12.08 -4.89
CA PHE A 92 -4.68 11.29 -4.25
C PHE A 92 -5.23 10.65 -2.96
N SER A 93 -5.08 9.34 -2.79
CA SER A 93 -5.49 8.64 -1.56
C SER A 93 -4.58 8.93 -0.36
N ASP A 94 -3.33 9.29 -0.62
CA ASP A 94 -2.30 9.61 0.38
C ASP A 94 -1.54 10.87 -0.03
N ASP A 95 -0.73 11.39 0.89
CA ASP A 95 0.16 12.52 0.63
C ASP A 95 1.19 12.12 -0.44
N VAL A 96 1.46 13.05 -1.35
CA VAL A 96 2.39 12.87 -2.46
C VAL A 96 3.36 14.03 -2.55
N SER A 97 4.37 13.89 -3.42
CA SER A 97 5.14 15.02 -3.92
C SER A 97 4.93 15.19 -5.40
N VAL A 98 4.64 16.41 -5.85
CA VAL A 98 4.52 16.77 -7.25
C VAL A 98 5.67 17.70 -7.63
N GLU A 99 6.48 17.31 -8.61
CA GLU A 99 7.71 18.01 -8.99
C GLU A 99 8.61 18.34 -7.77
N GLY A 100 8.69 17.38 -6.83
CA GLY A 100 9.47 17.51 -5.60
C GLY A 100 8.85 18.39 -4.51
N LYS A 101 7.63 18.93 -4.70
CA LYS A 101 6.92 19.73 -3.70
C LYS A 101 5.81 18.91 -3.03
N PRO A 102 5.64 18.98 -1.69
CA PRO A 102 4.64 18.19 -0.99
C PRO A 102 3.22 18.64 -1.34
N LEU A 103 2.30 17.69 -1.43
CA LEU A 103 0.87 17.89 -1.59
C LEU A 103 0.13 16.86 -0.74
N ALA A 104 -0.79 17.31 0.10
CA ALA A 104 -1.57 16.42 0.96
C ALA A 104 -2.52 15.53 0.14
N ALA A 105 -2.97 14.43 0.73
CA ALA A 105 -4.06 13.62 0.21
C ALA A 105 -5.32 14.48 0.01
N GLY A 106 -6.07 14.22 -1.06
CA GLY A 106 -7.28 14.97 -1.35
C GLY A 106 -7.64 14.99 -2.82
N THR A 107 -8.74 15.69 -3.13
CA THR A 107 -9.16 15.98 -4.51
C THR A 107 -8.91 17.44 -4.81
N TYR A 108 -8.27 17.70 -5.94
CA TYR A 108 -7.90 19.04 -6.38
C TYR A 108 -8.46 19.32 -7.76
N GLY A 109 -8.88 20.55 -7.99
CA GLY A 109 -9.10 21.08 -9.33
C GLY A 109 -7.76 21.28 -10.03
N LEU A 110 -7.56 20.62 -11.16
CA LEU A 110 -6.35 20.73 -11.98
C LEU A 110 -6.52 21.85 -13.00
N HIS A 111 -5.70 22.88 -12.87
CA HIS A 111 -5.61 23.98 -13.81
C HIS A 111 -4.19 24.09 -14.35
N THR A 112 -4.04 24.79 -15.46
CA THR A 112 -2.75 25.11 -16.05
C THR A 112 -2.72 26.56 -16.49
N ILE A 113 -1.53 27.16 -16.54
CA ILE A 113 -1.26 28.39 -17.29
C ILE A 113 -0.31 27.97 -18.42
N PRO A 114 -0.84 27.73 -19.64
CA PRO A 114 -0.03 27.37 -20.77
C PRO A 114 0.87 28.53 -21.21
N ASP A 115 2.09 28.19 -21.60
CA ASP A 115 3.02 29.08 -22.30
C ASP A 115 3.77 28.29 -23.39
N LYS A 116 4.66 28.93 -24.14
CA LYS A 116 5.43 28.28 -25.21
C LYS A 116 6.45 27.30 -24.66
N ASP A 117 7.18 27.70 -23.61
CA ASP A 117 8.36 26.95 -23.15
C ASP A 117 8.18 26.29 -21.78
N GLN A 118 7.33 26.86 -20.92
CA GLN A 118 7.10 26.37 -19.57
C GLN A 118 5.66 26.64 -19.15
N TRP A 119 4.98 25.61 -18.69
CA TRP A 119 3.63 25.71 -18.16
C TRP A 119 3.65 25.74 -16.64
N THR A 120 2.69 26.43 -16.05
CA THR A 120 2.37 26.27 -14.63
C THR A 120 1.24 25.27 -14.50
N VAL A 121 1.43 24.19 -13.74
CA VAL A 121 0.37 23.26 -13.33
C VAL A 121 -0.07 23.63 -11.92
N ILE A 122 -1.38 23.72 -11.71
CA ILE A 122 -2.01 24.27 -10.52
C ILE A 122 -2.97 23.24 -9.94
N PHE A 123 -2.86 23.01 -8.63
CA PHE A 123 -3.74 22.17 -7.85
C PHE A 123 -4.58 23.08 -6.94
N SER A 124 -5.81 23.39 -7.33
CA SER A 124 -6.75 24.21 -6.57
C SER A 124 -7.57 23.35 -5.61
N LYS A 125 -7.88 23.86 -4.42
CA LYS A 125 -8.79 23.24 -3.45
C LYS A 125 -10.25 23.20 -3.95
N ASN A 126 -10.59 23.99 -4.96
CA ASN A 126 -11.91 24.00 -5.60
C ASN A 126 -11.94 23.02 -6.78
N SER A 127 -12.59 21.88 -6.58
CA SER A 127 -12.67 20.77 -7.55
C SER A 127 -14.05 20.57 -8.17
N THR A 128 -14.95 21.56 -8.06
CA THR A 128 -16.37 21.42 -8.45
C THR A 128 -16.82 22.46 -9.46
N SER A 129 -15.95 23.41 -9.81
CA SER A 129 -16.30 24.56 -10.65
C SER A 129 -16.43 24.20 -12.13
N TRP A 130 -17.35 24.88 -12.81
CA TRP A 130 -17.40 24.87 -14.27
C TRP A 130 -16.30 25.74 -14.87
N GLY A 131 -15.50 25.20 -15.79
CA GLY A 131 -14.52 26.02 -16.48
C GLY A 131 -13.34 26.43 -15.60
N SER A 132 -12.86 27.66 -15.83
CA SER A 132 -11.89 28.36 -14.96
C SER A 132 -12.37 29.77 -14.63
N PHE A 133 -13.68 30.02 -14.76
CA PHE A 133 -14.26 31.36 -14.63
C PHE A 133 -14.33 31.83 -13.18
N SER A 134 -14.57 30.89 -12.26
CA SER A 134 -14.59 31.09 -10.81
C SER A 134 -13.25 30.74 -10.14
N TYR A 135 -12.17 30.62 -10.93
CA TYR A 135 -10.85 30.31 -10.39
C TYR A 135 -10.35 31.44 -9.47
N ASP A 136 -9.98 31.11 -8.24
CA ASP A 136 -9.31 32.00 -7.29
C ASP A 136 -7.94 31.43 -6.90
N GLU A 137 -6.88 32.19 -7.15
CA GLU A 137 -5.50 31.83 -6.80
C GLU A 137 -5.31 31.61 -5.29
N LYS A 138 -6.15 32.22 -4.43
CA LYS A 138 -6.11 31.98 -2.98
C LYS A 138 -6.51 30.55 -2.59
N GLU A 139 -7.18 29.83 -3.50
CA GLU A 139 -7.57 28.43 -3.30
C GLU A 139 -6.48 27.45 -3.75
N ASP A 140 -5.36 27.93 -4.30
CA ASP A 140 -4.27 27.07 -4.73
C ASP A 140 -3.62 26.36 -3.55
N ALA A 141 -3.58 25.02 -3.61
CA ALA A 141 -2.78 24.20 -2.72
C ALA A 141 -1.33 24.09 -3.21
N LEU A 142 -1.12 24.07 -4.53
CA LEU A 142 0.21 23.91 -5.11
C LEU A 142 0.30 24.48 -6.54
N ARG A 143 1.46 25.06 -6.86
CA ARG A 143 1.89 25.41 -8.23
C ARG A 143 3.25 24.78 -8.54
N VAL A 144 3.35 24.09 -9.68
CA VAL A 144 4.59 23.49 -10.18
C VAL A 144 4.82 23.86 -11.64
N SER A 145 6.08 23.93 -12.04
CA SER A 145 6.44 24.14 -13.44
C SER A 145 6.50 22.80 -14.16
N ALA A 146 5.92 22.73 -15.36
CA ALA A 146 6.01 21.58 -16.26
C ALA A 146 6.51 22.04 -17.62
N LYS A 147 7.41 21.28 -18.25
CA LYS A 147 7.93 21.63 -19.57
C LYS A 147 7.13 20.88 -20.66
N PRO A 148 6.39 21.58 -21.54
CA PRO A 148 5.77 20.93 -22.68
C PRO A 148 6.83 20.35 -23.61
N ARG A 149 6.53 19.21 -24.22
CA ARG A 149 7.37 18.58 -25.24
C ARG A 149 6.53 18.23 -26.46
N ALA A 150 7.17 18.25 -27.63
CA ALA A 150 6.57 17.71 -28.85
C ALA A 150 6.26 16.21 -28.67
N ALA A 151 5.14 15.77 -29.19
CA ALA A 151 4.68 14.39 -29.14
C ALA A 151 3.89 14.04 -30.40
N GLU A 152 3.65 12.75 -30.61
CA GLU A 152 2.71 12.29 -31.63
C GLU A 152 1.32 12.89 -31.39
N SER A 153 0.65 13.25 -32.48
CA SER A 153 -0.63 13.95 -32.47
C SER A 153 -1.74 13.10 -31.84
N PHE A 154 -2.42 13.65 -30.83
CA PHE A 154 -3.64 13.09 -30.26
C PHE A 154 -4.83 14.00 -30.57
N ASP A 155 -5.83 13.48 -31.31
CA ASP A 155 -7.03 14.27 -31.63
C ASP A 155 -7.86 14.59 -30.39
N VAL A 156 -7.99 13.64 -29.47
CA VAL A 156 -8.79 13.80 -28.25
C VAL A 156 -7.86 13.97 -27.05
N LEU A 157 -8.07 15.02 -26.26
CA LEU A 157 -7.29 15.26 -25.04
C LEU A 157 -7.35 14.02 -24.15
N THR A 158 -6.17 13.57 -23.72
CA THR A 158 -6.00 12.33 -22.96
C THR A 158 -4.96 12.54 -21.87
N TYR A 159 -5.26 12.08 -20.66
CA TYR A 159 -4.26 11.92 -19.60
C TYR A 159 -3.78 10.48 -19.56
N VAL A 160 -2.47 10.31 -19.40
CA VAL A 160 -1.81 9.01 -19.24
C VAL A 160 -0.79 9.07 -18.11
N PHE A 161 -0.49 7.91 -17.52
CA PHE A 161 0.66 7.77 -16.62
C PHE A 161 1.82 7.14 -17.40
N GLU A 162 2.94 7.86 -17.48
CA GLU A 162 4.18 7.44 -18.14
C GLU A 162 5.26 7.19 -17.07
N ASP A 163 6.34 6.49 -17.43
CA ASP A 163 7.51 6.25 -16.57
C ASP A 163 7.18 5.72 -15.16
N VAL A 164 6.25 4.77 -15.09
CA VAL A 164 5.80 4.16 -13.83
C VAL A 164 6.94 3.37 -13.19
N LYS A 165 7.28 3.73 -11.95
CA LYS A 165 8.28 3.11 -11.08
C LYS A 165 7.62 2.72 -9.76
N ALA A 166 8.37 2.03 -8.90
CA ALA A 166 7.87 1.59 -7.59
C ALA A 166 7.35 2.73 -6.71
N ASP A 167 7.93 3.93 -6.84
CA ASP A 167 7.70 5.10 -5.98
C ASP A 167 7.19 6.34 -6.74
N SER A 168 6.98 6.26 -8.05
CA SER A 168 6.72 7.45 -8.86
C SER A 168 6.16 7.14 -10.24
N ALA A 169 5.49 8.13 -10.84
CA ALA A 169 5.08 8.14 -12.24
C ALA A 169 5.01 9.58 -12.75
N ALA A 170 4.97 9.77 -14.07
CA ALA A 170 4.64 11.05 -14.68
C ALA A 170 3.16 11.05 -15.11
N ALA A 171 2.37 11.99 -14.61
CA ALA A 171 1.05 12.26 -15.18
C ALA A 171 1.22 13.20 -16.38
N THR A 172 0.82 12.76 -17.56
CA THR A 172 1.04 13.49 -18.81
C THR A 172 -0.28 13.83 -19.47
N LEU A 173 -0.53 15.14 -19.66
CA LEU A 173 -1.55 15.62 -20.57
C LEU A 173 -1.05 15.45 -22.00
N ARG A 174 -1.79 14.75 -22.86
CA ARG A 174 -1.53 14.64 -24.30
C ARG A 174 -2.69 15.18 -25.10
N TRP A 175 -2.42 16.15 -25.96
CA TRP A 175 -3.42 16.71 -26.88
C TRP A 175 -2.76 17.46 -28.02
N GLU A 176 -3.31 17.31 -29.23
CA GLU A 176 -2.64 17.73 -30.46
C GLU A 176 -1.20 17.18 -30.45
N LYS A 177 -0.18 17.94 -30.81
CA LYS A 177 1.22 17.52 -30.89
C LYS A 177 2.00 17.84 -29.63
N LEU A 178 1.33 18.13 -28.51
CA LEU A 178 1.98 18.41 -27.22
C LEU A 178 1.70 17.31 -26.20
N ALA A 179 2.75 17.03 -25.43
CA ALA A 179 2.68 16.31 -24.17
C ALA A 179 3.20 17.21 -23.05
N VAL A 180 2.51 17.24 -21.91
CA VAL A 180 2.88 18.05 -20.74
C VAL A 180 2.94 17.12 -19.53
N PRO A 181 4.12 16.53 -19.24
CA PRO A 181 4.32 15.67 -18.09
C PRO A 181 4.55 16.50 -16.82
N PHE A 182 4.03 16.01 -15.70
CA PHE A 182 4.51 16.39 -14.36
C PHE A 182 4.67 15.14 -13.50
N ARG A 183 5.78 15.09 -12.75
CA ARG A 183 6.18 13.94 -11.95
C ARG A 183 5.47 13.94 -10.61
N ILE A 184 4.91 12.79 -10.25
CA ILE A 184 4.33 12.49 -8.95
C ILE A 184 5.18 11.39 -8.31
N SER A 185 5.56 11.57 -7.04
CA SER A 185 6.28 10.58 -6.25
C SER A 185 5.64 10.39 -4.88
N VAL A 186 5.82 9.20 -4.31
CA VAL A 186 5.22 8.76 -3.05
C VAL A 186 6.33 8.24 -2.13
N ASP A 187 6.29 8.63 -0.86
CA ASP A 187 7.10 7.95 0.17
C ASP A 187 6.43 6.62 0.51
N VAL A 188 6.75 5.60 -0.30
CA VAL A 188 6.14 4.26 -0.18
C VAL A 188 6.33 3.69 1.23
N LYS A 189 7.49 3.92 1.86
CA LYS A 189 7.75 3.38 3.20
C LYS A 189 6.89 4.06 4.26
N ALA A 190 6.74 5.38 4.20
CA ALA A 190 5.85 6.10 5.11
C ALA A 190 4.37 5.69 4.92
N VAL A 191 3.92 5.52 3.68
CA VAL A 191 2.55 5.09 3.38
C VAL A 191 2.29 3.68 3.90
N VAL A 192 3.20 2.73 3.66
CA VAL A 192 3.06 1.36 4.18
C VAL A 192 3.06 1.35 5.71
N LEU A 193 3.97 2.09 6.36
CA LEU A 193 3.99 2.19 7.82
C LEU A 193 2.68 2.73 8.38
N LYS A 194 2.08 3.74 7.73
CA LYS A 194 0.77 4.27 8.10
C LYS A 194 -0.34 3.22 7.94
N SER A 195 -0.32 2.43 6.85
CA SER A 195 -1.27 1.32 6.63
C SER A 195 -1.15 0.28 7.73
N VAL A 196 0.07 -0.22 7.97
CA VAL A 196 0.38 -1.21 9.01
C VAL A 196 -0.09 -0.72 10.39
N LYS A 197 0.19 0.54 10.75
CA LYS A 197 -0.30 1.14 12.01
C LYS A 197 -1.82 1.13 12.13
N ASN A 198 -2.54 1.35 11.04
CA ASN A 198 -4.00 1.29 11.04
C ASN A 198 -4.51 -0.15 11.10
N GLU A 199 -3.87 -1.09 10.42
CA GLU A 199 -4.25 -2.50 10.40
C GLU A 199 -4.03 -3.17 11.77
N LEU A 200 -2.96 -2.81 12.48
CA LEU A 200 -2.69 -3.22 13.86
C LEU A 200 -3.71 -2.70 14.88
N ARG A 201 -4.57 -1.74 14.51
CA ARG A 201 -5.72 -1.33 15.36
C ARG A 201 -6.94 -2.22 15.17
N ASN A 202 -6.88 -3.16 14.23
CA ASN A 202 -7.97 -4.03 13.81
C ASN A 202 -7.52 -5.50 13.89
N VAL A 203 -8.05 -6.35 13.00
CA VAL A 203 -7.79 -7.80 12.96
C VAL A 203 -6.28 -8.14 13.01
N GLY A 204 -5.44 -7.35 12.35
CA GLY A 204 -3.99 -7.55 12.36
C GLY A 204 -3.37 -7.42 13.76
N GLY A 205 -3.94 -6.60 14.65
CA GLY A 205 -3.45 -6.42 16.01
C GLY A 205 -4.00 -7.39 17.05
N PHE A 206 -4.84 -8.37 16.66
CA PHE A 206 -5.45 -9.31 17.61
C PHE A 206 -4.56 -10.49 17.98
N THR A 207 -3.49 -10.74 17.22
CA THR A 207 -2.58 -11.87 17.42
C THR A 207 -1.13 -11.40 17.43
N TRP A 208 -0.23 -12.25 17.93
CA TRP A 208 1.21 -12.02 17.84
C TRP A 208 1.67 -11.83 16.38
N GLY A 209 1.07 -12.56 15.45
CA GLY A 209 1.51 -12.66 14.06
C GLY A 209 1.50 -11.34 13.30
N GLY A 210 0.47 -10.51 13.49
CA GLY A 210 0.43 -9.22 12.79
C GLY A 210 1.47 -8.22 13.31
N TYR A 211 1.81 -8.27 14.60
CA TYR A 211 2.88 -7.44 15.16
C TYR A 211 4.27 -7.90 14.70
N ASP A 212 4.53 -9.21 14.67
CA ASP A 212 5.76 -9.80 14.11
C ASP A 212 5.89 -9.47 12.61
N GLU A 213 4.82 -9.63 11.82
CA GLU A 213 4.82 -9.27 10.39
C GLU A 213 5.12 -7.77 10.17
N ALA A 214 4.52 -6.89 10.97
CA ALA A 214 4.80 -5.45 10.94
C ALA A 214 6.27 -5.13 11.26
N ALA A 215 6.83 -5.79 12.27
CA ALA A 215 8.21 -5.62 12.69
C ALA A 215 9.20 -6.16 11.63
N GLN A 216 8.91 -7.31 11.03
CA GLN A 216 9.67 -7.88 9.91
C GLN A 216 9.69 -6.95 8.70
N TRP A 217 8.54 -6.37 8.32
CA TRP A 217 8.50 -5.42 7.21
C TRP A 217 9.41 -4.21 7.45
N CYS A 218 9.39 -3.66 8.67
CA CYS A 218 10.28 -2.57 9.07
C CYS A 218 11.76 -2.97 9.01
N LEU A 219 12.09 -4.18 9.47
CA LEU A 219 13.43 -4.74 9.43
C LEU A 219 13.94 -4.91 8.00
N ASP A 220 13.17 -5.55 7.13
CA ASP A 220 13.53 -5.84 5.74
C ASP A 220 13.72 -4.55 4.91
N ASN A 221 13.04 -3.47 5.30
CA ASN A 221 13.14 -2.15 4.69
C ASN A 221 14.14 -1.21 5.40
N ASN A 222 14.79 -1.67 6.47
CA ASN A 222 15.65 -0.87 7.35
C ASN A 222 15.00 0.47 7.72
N TYR A 223 13.77 0.43 8.24
CA TYR A 223 12.92 1.61 8.43
C TYR A 223 12.14 1.53 9.74
N ASN A 224 12.24 2.58 10.58
CA ASN A 224 11.58 2.65 11.90
C ASN A 224 11.87 1.45 12.82
N LEU A 225 13.13 1.03 12.90
CA LEU A 225 13.56 -0.15 13.67
C LEU A 225 13.22 -0.08 15.17
N GLU A 226 13.21 1.11 15.78
CA GLU A 226 12.79 1.28 17.19
C GLU A 226 11.28 1.03 17.37
N GLU A 227 10.47 1.37 16.38
CA GLU A 227 9.04 1.04 16.41
C GLU A 227 8.83 -0.46 16.17
N ALA A 228 9.58 -1.05 15.23
CA ALA A 228 9.59 -2.48 14.99
C ALA A 228 9.91 -3.26 16.26
N LEU A 229 10.89 -2.80 17.05
CA LEU A 229 11.24 -3.43 18.34
C LEU A 229 10.07 -3.40 19.33
N LYS A 230 9.32 -2.31 19.41
CA LYS A 230 8.13 -2.23 20.28
C LYS A 230 7.00 -3.14 19.81
N TRP A 231 6.78 -3.24 18.50
CA TRP A 231 5.82 -4.20 17.95
C TRP A 231 6.25 -5.62 18.26
N GLU A 232 7.54 -5.93 18.17
CA GLU A 232 8.04 -7.25 18.52
C GLU A 232 7.89 -7.57 20.01
N ASP A 233 8.12 -6.59 20.89
CA ASP A 233 7.83 -6.72 22.32
C ASP A 233 6.33 -7.01 22.57
N THR A 234 5.44 -6.39 21.79
CA THR A 234 4.00 -6.63 21.85
C THR A 234 3.64 -8.03 21.34
N SER A 235 4.24 -8.46 20.23
CA SER A 235 4.10 -9.81 19.67
C SER A 235 4.48 -10.88 20.70
N ILE A 236 5.63 -10.72 21.33
CA ILE A 236 6.15 -11.62 22.38
C ILE A 236 5.22 -11.64 23.60
N GLN A 237 4.70 -10.49 24.04
CA GLN A 237 3.76 -10.42 25.16
C GLN A 237 2.44 -11.15 24.87
N ASN A 238 1.95 -11.08 23.62
CA ASN A 238 0.75 -11.79 23.20
C ASN A 238 0.98 -13.30 23.20
N GLU A 239 2.08 -13.75 22.61
CA GLU A 239 2.49 -15.15 22.63
C GLU A 239 3.98 -15.29 22.31
N GLU A 240 4.79 -15.65 23.31
CA GLU A 240 6.24 -15.78 23.13
C GLU A 240 6.58 -17.03 22.29
N ARG A 241 7.18 -16.85 21.12
CA ARG A 241 7.44 -17.88 20.10
C ARG A 241 8.88 -17.83 19.60
N PHE A 242 9.29 -18.82 18.81
CA PHE A 242 10.62 -18.80 18.19
C PHE A 242 10.74 -17.65 17.19
N GLU A 243 9.71 -17.46 16.36
CA GLU A 243 9.66 -16.50 15.26
C GLU A 243 9.88 -15.06 15.77
N ASN A 244 9.05 -14.60 16.71
CA ASN A 244 9.14 -13.25 17.23
C ASN A 244 10.43 -12.95 18.01
N LEU A 245 10.96 -13.93 18.75
CA LEU A 245 12.27 -13.79 19.41
C LEU A 245 13.44 -13.72 18.40
N GLU A 246 13.36 -14.46 17.30
CA GLU A 246 14.33 -14.40 16.20
C GLU A 246 14.27 -13.06 15.48
N THR A 247 13.06 -12.58 15.12
CA THR A 247 12.84 -11.25 14.55
C THR A 247 13.40 -10.16 15.48
N LYS A 248 13.10 -10.23 16.78
CA LYS A 248 13.64 -9.30 17.79
C LYS A 248 15.16 -9.29 17.80
N SER A 249 15.79 -10.47 17.76
CA SER A 249 17.25 -10.58 17.68
C SER A 249 17.79 -9.83 16.46
N ARG A 250 17.19 -10.01 15.29
CA ARG A 250 17.63 -9.34 14.05
C ARG A 250 17.42 -7.83 14.08
N ILE A 251 16.31 -7.35 14.67
CA ILE A 251 16.05 -5.92 14.86
C ILE A 251 17.10 -5.30 15.79
N LEU A 252 17.37 -5.94 16.93
CA LEU A 252 18.41 -5.50 17.88
C LEU A 252 19.80 -5.47 17.22
N ASP A 253 20.09 -6.47 16.38
CA ASP A 253 21.33 -6.52 15.62
C ASP A 253 21.48 -5.36 14.64
N ALA A 254 20.40 -4.99 13.94
CA ALA A 254 20.34 -3.86 13.01
C ALA A 254 20.43 -2.50 13.74
N LEU A 255 19.95 -2.43 14.98
CA LEU A 255 20.14 -1.28 15.90
C LEU A 255 21.52 -1.23 16.56
N GLY A 256 22.38 -2.23 16.34
CA GLY A 256 23.72 -2.31 16.95
C GLY A 256 23.73 -2.82 18.41
N ARG A 257 22.59 -3.32 18.92
CA ARG A 257 22.40 -3.77 20.31
C ARG A 257 22.75 -5.26 20.46
N LYS A 258 24.04 -5.59 20.28
CA LYS A 258 24.55 -6.96 20.11
C LYS A 258 24.29 -7.90 21.30
N GLU A 259 24.45 -7.43 22.53
CA GLU A 259 24.23 -8.25 23.73
C GLU A 259 22.75 -8.65 23.89
N GLU A 260 21.86 -7.68 23.68
CA GLU A 260 20.41 -7.91 23.74
C GLU A 260 19.96 -8.83 22.61
N SER A 261 20.52 -8.65 21.41
CA SER A 261 20.30 -9.52 20.26
C SER A 261 20.67 -10.97 20.59
N ALA A 262 21.90 -11.20 21.08
CA ALA A 262 22.36 -12.54 21.45
C ALA A 262 21.48 -13.20 22.53
N LYS A 263 21.00 -12.42 23.50
CA LYS A 263 20.07 -12.89 24.52
C LYS A 263 18.72 -13.29 23.91
N ALA A 264 18.13 -12.46 23.06
CA ALA A 264 16.87 -12.77 22.37
C ALA A 264 16.99 -14.04 21.52
N LEU A 265 18.09 -14.18 20.77
CA LEU A 265 18.35 -15.36 19.95
C LEU A 265 18.52 -16.64 20.77
N SER A 266 19.18 -16.54 21.93
CA SER A 266 19.32 -17.68 22.84
C SER A 266 17.93 -18.16 23.30
N THR A 267 17.08 -17.23 23.76
CA THR A 267 15.70 -17.56 24.15
C THR A 267 14.90 -18.13 22.98
N ALA A 268 15.10 -17.63 21.76
CA ALA A 268 14.48 -18.19 20.56
C ALA A 268 14.87 -19.67 20.40
N PHE A 269 16.17 -20.00 20.46
CA PHE A 269 16.64 -21.37 20.34
C PHE A 269 16.12 -22.31 21.44
N ASP A 270 15.89 -21.81 22.65
CA ASP A 270 15.28 -22.61 23.71
C ASP A 270 13.85 -23.05 23.33
N LYS A 271 13.09 -22.18 22.65
CA LYS A 271 11.74 -22.48 22.15
C LYS A 271 11.68 -23.20 20.80
N ALA A 272 12.75 -23.13 20.01
CA ALA A 272 12.75 -23.68 18.66
C ALA A 272 12.41 -25.18 18.64
N SER A 273 11.49 -25.56 17.77
CA SER A 273 11.32 -26.95 17.34
C SER A 273 12.54 -27.43 16.54
N ALA A 274 12.66 -28.75 16.34
CA ALA A 274 13.69 -29.32 15.48
C ALA A 274 13.64 -28.73 14.06
N ILE A 275 12.44 -28.51 13.52
CA ILE A 275 12.21 -27.95 12.18
C ILE A 275 12.72 -26.51 12.10
N GLN A 276 12.32 -25.66 13.04
CA GLN A 276 12.73 -24.25 13.09
C GLN A 276 14.24 -24.11 13.25
N LEU A 277 14.83 -24.84 14.20
CA LEU A 277 16.28 -24.77 14.46
C LEU A 277 17.11 -25.26 13.26
N TYR A 278 16.68 -26.35 12.61
CA TYR A 278 17.31 -26.82 11.38
C TYR A 278 17.20 -25.81 10.24
N SER A 279 16.03 -25.19 10.08
CA SER A 279 15.78 -24.21 9.01
C SER A 279 16.64 -22.97 9.20
N TYR A 280 16.74 -22.48 10.44
CA TYR A 280 17.64 -21.38 10.82
C TYR A 280 19.11 -21.72 10.52
N ALA A 281 19.59 -22.88 10.98
CA ALA A 281 20.95 -23.35 10.71
C ALA A 281 21.23 -23.47 9.21
N ARG A 282 20.26 -24.00 8.44
CA ARG A 282 20.40 -24.12 6.98
C ARG A 282 20.42 -22.76 6.29
N GLY A 283 19.66 -21.78 6.78
CA GLY A 283 19.72 -20.39 6.33
C GLY A 283 21.12 -19.81 6.50
N LEU A 284 21.70 -19.93 7.70
CA LEU A 284 23.07 -19.49 7.98
C LEU A 284 24.09 -20.16 7.07
N GLN A 285 23.97 -21.47 6.83
CA GLN A 285 24.89 -22.17 5.94
C GLN A 285 24.81 -21.62 4.51
N ARG A 286 23.60 -21.34 4.01
CA ARG A 286 23.37 -20.80 2.66
C ARG A 286 23.83 -19.35 2.50
N SER A 287 23.78 -18.56 3.57
CA SER A 287 24.27 -17.17 3.57
C SER A 287 25.78 -17.04 3.79
N GLY A 288 26.53 -18.16 3.78
CA GLY A 288 27.99 -18.19 3.91
C GLY A 288 28.50 -18.35 5.34
N ASN A 289 27.61 -18.46 6.34
CA ASN A 289 27.97 -18.69 7.74
C ASN A 289 27.90 -20.19 8.11
N ALA A 290 28.61 -21.02 7.34
CA ALA A 290 28.62 -22.47 7.54
C ALA A 290 29.14 -22.86 8.93
N LYS A 291 30.16 -22.18 9.46
CA LYS A 291 30.70 -22.46 10.80
C LYS A 291 29.60 -22.41 11.86
N ARG A 292 28.83 -21.32 11.91
CA ARG A 292 27.75 -21.19 12.89
C ARG A 292 26.63 -22.21 12.66
N ALA A 293 26.31 -22.52 11.41
CA ALA A 293 25.32 -23.55 11.10
C ALA A 293 25.70 -24.92 11.69
N PHE A 294 26.97 -25.33 11.55
CA PHE A 294 27.46 -26.59 12.09
C PHE A 294 27.59 -26.63 13.62
N GLU A 295 27.59 -25.48 14.30
CA GLU A 295 27.43 -25.41 15.77
C GLU A 295 25.99 -25.65 16.22
N LEU A 296 25.00 -25.38 15.34
CA LEU A 296 23.57 -25.52 15.63
C LEU A 296 23.00 -26.89 15.23
N TYR A 297 23.49 -27.51 14.14
CA TYR A 297 22.99 -28.82 13.70
C TYR A 297 22.99 -29.90 14.80
N PRO A 298 24.00 -30.00 15.69
CA PRO A 298 23.98 -30.98 16.79
C PRO A 298 22.89 -30.75 17.83
N GLN A 299 22.24 -29.59 17.83
CA GLN A 299 21.15 -29.26 18.75
C GLN A 299 19.77 -29.70 18.20
N VAL A 300 19.64 -29.85 16.88
CA VAL A 300 18.39 -30.29 16.22
C VAL A 300 17.88 -31.65 16.77
N PRO A 301 18.67 -32.74 16.81
CA PRO A 301 18.21 -34.01 17.38
C PRO A 301 17.91 -33.95 18.88
N LYS A 302 18.40 -32.94 19.60
CA LYS A 302 18.05 -32.74 21.02
C LYS A 302 16.63 -32.21 21.19
N LYS A 303 16.07 -31.56 20.17
CA LYS A 303 14.68 -31.06 20.18
C LYS A 303 13.68 -32.17 19.89
N ASP A 304 13.99 -33.04 18.94
CA ASP A 304 13.21 -34.25 18.65
C ASP A 304 14.10 -35.26 17.91
N ALA A 305 14.58 -36.28 18.60
CA ALA A 305 15.53 -37.23 18.03
C ALA A 305 14.94 -38.11 16.91
N ASN A 306 13.62 -38.32 16.90
CA ASN A 306 12.95 -39.24 15.98
C ASN A 306 12.40 -38.54 14.73
N HIS A 307 12.36 -37.20 14.74
CA HIS A 307 11.89 -36.43 13.60
C HIS A 307 12.86 -36.54 12.42
N TRP A 308 12.34 -36.66 11.20
CA TRP A 308 13.15 -36.84 9.99
C TRP A 308 14.17 -35.70 9.74
N ILE A 309 13.84 -34.47 10.16
CA ILE A 309 14.74 -33.31 10.12
C ILE A 309 16.00 -33.53 10.98
N SER A 310 15.89 -34.23 12.10
CA SER A 310 17.02 -34.52 12.98
C SER A 310 18.00 -35.48 12.33
N HIS A 311 17.48 -36.52 11.68
CA HIS A 311 18.28 -37.39 10.81
C HIS A 311 18.92 -36.63 9.65
N LEU A 312 18.19 -35.68 9.04
CA LEU A 312 18.76 -34.83 8.00
C LEU A 312 19.90 -33.94 8.52
N ALA A 313 19.80 -33.41 9.74
CA ALA A 313 20.87 -32.65 10.39
C ALA A 313 22.11 -33.54 10.63
N LEU A 314 21.92 -34.74 11.16
CA LEU A 314 23.00 -35.71 11.40
C LEU A 314 23.67 -36.16 10.10
N ALA A 315 22.90 -36.36 9.03
CA ALA A 315 23.43 -36.67 7.71
C ALA A 315 24.36 -35.56 7.20
N ARG A 316 23.97 -34.29 7.38
CA ARG A 316 24.80 -33.13 7.00
C ARG A 316 26.07 -33.04 7.83
N ILE A 317 25.99 -33.25 9.14
CA ILE A 317 27.17 -33.26 10.04
C ILE A 317 28.16 -34.33 9.57
N SER A 318 27.69 -35.57 9.37
CA SER A 318 28.54 -36.70 8.98
C SER A 318 29.15 -36.51 7.59
N SER A 319 28.37 -35.98 6.64
CA SER A 319 28.85 -35.62 5.30
C SER A 319 30.00 -34.60 5.36
N ASN A 320 29.86 -33.58 6.20
CA ASN A 320 30.87 -32.51 6.35
C ASN A 320 32.19 -33.02 6.96
N THR A 321 32.15 -34.09 7.76
CA THR A 321 33.36 -34.73 8.31
C THR A 321 33.91 -35.85 7.42
N GLY A 322 33.28 -36.13 6.27
CA GLY A 322 33.68 -37.19 5.34
C GLY A 322 33.21 -38.60 5.74
N ASP A 323 32.37 -38.73 6.76
CA ASP A 323 31.74 -40.01 7.13
C ASP A 323 30.48 -40.26 6.29
N PHE A 324 30.72 -40.53 5.01
CA PHE A 324 29.65 -40.79 4.03
C PHE A 324 28.78 -42.01 4.35
N PRO A 325 29.31 -43.14 4.89
CA PRO A 325 28.48 -44.26 5.32
C PRO A 325 27.45 -43.87 6.40
N THR A 326 27.87 -43.16 7.45
CA THR A 326 26.94 -42.67 8.47
C THR A 326 25.98 -41.64 7.88
N ALA A 327 26.48 -40.74 7.03
CA ALA A 327 25.64 -39.74 6.37
C ALA A 327 24.51 -40.37 5.54
N ALA A 328 24.81 -41.42 4.75
CA ALA A 328 23.85 -42.12 3.92
C ALA A 328 22.80 -42.88 4.76
N LYS A 329 23.23 -43.48 5.88
CA LYS A 329 22.31 -44.11 6.85
C LYS A 329 21.33 -43.11 7.43
N GLU A 330 21.82 -41.98 7.93
CA GLU A 330 20.98 -40.92 8.48
C GLU A 330 20.06 -40.31 7.42
N MET A 331 20.56 -40.10 6.19
CA MET A 331 19.72 -39.64 5.08
C MET A 331 18.61 -40.63 4.73
N THR A 332 18.86 -41.93 4.82
CA THR A 332 17.83 -42.96 4.61
C THR A 332 16.73 -42.89 5.67
N MET A 333 17.11 -42.69 6.94
CA MET A 333 16.14 -42.47 8.03
C MET A 333 15.33 -41.19 7.78
N ALA A 334 15.99 -40.10 7.36
CA ALA A 334 15.34 -38.85 7.01
C ALA A 334 14.32 -39.03 5.86
N ILE A 335 14.70 -39.71 4.78
CA ILE A 335 13.80 -40.01 3.65
C ILE A 335 12.59 -40.83 4.11
N SER A 336 12.81 -41.81 4.98
CA SER A 336 11.74 -42.71 5.45
C SER A 336 10.67 -41.98 6.25
N GLY A 337 11.07 -41.02 7.10
CA GLY A 337 10.16 -40.22 7.92
C GLY A 337 9.64 -38.92 7.27
N ALA A 338 10.17 -38.53 6.11
CA ALA A 338 9.77 -37.28 5.45
C ALA A 338 8.43 -37.40 4.70
N PRO A 339 7.67 -36.30 4.52
CA PRO A 339 6.51 -36.26 3.62
C PRO A 339 6.90 -36.59 2.18
N ASP A 340 5.99 -37.17 1.39
CA ASP A 340 6.29 -37.64 0.02
C ASP A 340 6.84 -36.54 -0.90
N ALA A 341 6.27 -35.34 -0.80
CA ALA A 341 6.75 -34.17 -1.55
C ALA A 341 8.19 -33.78 -1.19
N THR A 342 8.68 -34.13 0.00
CA THR A 342 10.06 -33.84 0.44
C THR A 342 11.03 -34.94 0.01
N LYS A 343 10.58 -36.20 -0.08
CA LYS A 343 11.43 -37.34 -0.47
C LYS A 343 12.10 -37.11 -1.83
N THR A 344 11.41 -36.51 -2.78
CA THR A 344 11.92 -36.21 -4.13
C THR A 344 13.17 -35.31 -4.10
N PHE A 345 13.29 -34.42 -3.10
CA PHE A 345 14.46 -33.56 -2.91
C PHE A 345 15.59 -34.23 -2.12
N LEU A 346 15.27 -35.19 -1.26
CA LEU A 346 16.27 -35.89 -0.42
C LEU A 346 16.93 -37.07 -1.16
N GLN A 347 16.19 -37.76 -2.03
CA GLN A 347 16.70 -38.90 -2.80
C GLN A 347 17.94 -38.58 -3.65
N PRO A 348 18.02 -37.44 -4.37
CA PRO A 348 19.26 -37.04 -5.05
C PRO A 348 20.44 -36.81 -4.09
N LEU A 349 20.18 -36.33 -2.87
CA LEU A 349 21.23 -36.13 -1.87
C LEU A 349 21.77 -37.45 -1.35
N LEU A 350 20.92 -38.47 -1.17
CA LEU A 350 21.37 -39.81 -0.80
C LEU A 350 22.33 -40.39 -1.86
N LYS A 351 21.99 -40.27 -3.15
CA LYS A 351 22.87 -40.73 -4.24
C LYS A 351 24.23 -40.03 -4.24
N ARG A 352 24.27 -38.72 -3.92
CA ARG A 352 25.54 -37.98 -3.74
C ARG A 352 26.36 -38.58 -2.60
N LEU A 353 25.73 -38.85 -1.45
CA LEU A 353 26.42 -39.46 -0.30
C LEU A 353 26.97 -40.86 -0.63
N GLU A 354 26.20 -41.70 -1.33
CA GLU A 354 26.66 -43.03 -1.77
C GLU A 354 27.86 -42.93 -2.74
N ALA A 355 27.92 -41.86 -3.54
CA ALA A 355 29.05 -41.52 -4.39
C ALA A 355 30.21 -40.81 -3.66
N LYS A 356 30.15 -40.70 -2.33
CA LYS A 356 31.13 -39.97 -1.49
C LYS A 356 31.26 -38.48 -1.83
N ASP A 357 30.16 -37.87 -2.26
CA ASP A 357 30.05 -36.43 -2.52
C ASP A 357 29.34 -35.72 -1.36
N ASP A 358 29.92 -34.60 -0.92
CA ASP A 358 29.47 -33.86 0.24
C ASP A 358 28.24 -33.00 -0.08
N ILE A 359 27.10 -33.35 0.52
CA ILE A 359 25.80 -32.69 0.30
C ILE A 359 25.70 -31.27 0.87
N ASN A 360 26.77 -30.78 1.49
CA ASN A 360 26.88 -29.42 2.00
C ASN A 360 27.48 -28.44 0.98
N LYS A 361 28.07 -28.96 -0.10
CA LYS A 361 28.64 -28.21 -1.21
C LYS A 361 27.66 -28.09 -2.38
#